data_AF-A0A133XQA1-F1
#
_entry.id   AF-A0A133XQA1-F1
#
_cell.length_a   1.000
_cell.length_b   1.000
_cell.length_c   1.000
_cell.angle_alpha   90.00
_cell.angle_beta   90.00
_cell.angle_gamma   90.00
#
_symmetry.space_group_name_H-M   'P 1'
#
loop_
_entity.id
_entity.type
_entity.pdbx_description
1 polymer ?
#
loop_
_entity_poly.entity_id
_entity_poly.type
_entity_poly.pdbx_seq_one_letter_code
_entity_poly.pdbx_strand_id
1 'polypeptide(L)'
;MKKGNVRGMIPLIVFPVLYVLVGVISRSFDKMPLMIGISIAIAAALIMDRSSSFDEKIEIFCHGAGESTLVLMVLIFLLAGGFYGVANKMACG
;
A
#
# COMPACT_ATOMS: atom_id res chain seq x y z
N MET A 1 -20.30 -20.36 7.18
CA MET A 1 -19.08 -20.75 6.42
C MET A 1 -18.81 -19.68 5.37
N LYS A 2 -18.01 -18.66 5.67
CA LYS A 2 -17.72 -17.59 4.70
C LYS A 2 -16.40 -17.90 4.02
N LYS A 3 -16.53 -18.26 2.74
CA LYS A 3 -15.50 -18.65 1.78
C LYS A 3 -14.23 -17.80 2.01
N GLY A 4 -13.19 -18.43 2.57
CA GLY A 4 -11.87 -17.85 2.71
C GLY A 4 -11.39 -17.47 1.32
N ASN A 5 -11.58 -16.22 0.96
CA ASN A 5 -11.20 -15.74 -0.36
C ASN A 5 -9.69 -15.62 -0.31
N VAL A 6 -9.00 -16.61 -0.88
CA VAL A 6 -7.54 -16.69 -1.10
C VAL A 6 -6.99 -15.37 -1.69
N ARG A 7 -7.87 -14.55 -2.25
CA ARG A 7 -7.62 -13.17 -2.63
C ARG A 7 -7.05 -12.29 -1.50
N GLY A 8 -7.45 -12.43 -0.24
CA GLY A 8 -6.92 -11.60 0.86
C GLY A 8 -5.40 -11.72 1.09
N MET A 9 -4.78 -12.82 0.65
CA MET A 9 -3.33 -13.04 0.72
C MET A 9 -2.55 -12.40 -0.44
N ILE A 10 -3.23 -11.91 -1.47
CA ILE A 10 -2.60 -11.29 -2.63
C ILE A 10 -1.74 -10.08 -2.25
N PRO A 11 -2.20 -9.08 -1.46
CA PRO A 11 -1.33 -7.97 -1.07
C PRO A 11 -0.08 -8.42 -0.29
N LEU A 12 -0.19 -9.51 0.49
CA LEU A 12 0.93 -10.10 1.23
C LEU A 12 1.93 -10.80 0.31
N ILE A 13 1.50 -11.41 -0.79
CA ILE A 13 2.36 -12.09 -1.78
C ILE A 13 2.91 -11.10 -2.83
N VAL A 14 2.12 -10.08 -3.19
CA VAL A 14 2.50 -9.04 -4.15
C VAL A 14 3.66 -8.20 -3.63
N PHE A 15 3.70 -7.91 -2.32
CA PHE A 15 4.79 -7.18 -1.68
C PHE A 15 6.17 -7.82 -1.93
N PRO A 16 6.45 -9.09 -1.54
CA PRO A 16 7.74 -9.72 -1.74
C PRO A 16 8.04 -9.98 -3.22
N VAL A 17 7.04 -10.33 -4.04
CA VAL A 17 7.25 -10.56 -5.48
C VAL A 17 7.70 -9.28 -6.19
N LEU A 18 7.02 -8.15 -5.95
CA LEU A 18 7.44 -6.86 -6.50
C LEU A 18 8.76 -6.38 -5.90
N TYR A 19 8.99 -6.61 -4.60
CA TYR A 19 10.27 -6.30 -3.95
C TYR A 19 11.44 -7.00 -4.64
N VAL A 20 11.30 -8.31 -4.89
CA VAL A 20 12.32 -9.09 -5.59
C VAL A 20 12.45 -8.64 -7.05
N LEU A 21 11.35 -8.41 -7.77
CA LEU A 21 11.40 -7.96 -9.17
C LEU A 21 12.12 -6.61 -9.32
N VAL A 22 11.73 -5.63 -8.49
CA VAL A 22 12.31 -4.29 -8.50
C VAL A 22 13.76 -4.34 -8.05
N GLY A 23 14.09 -5.16 -7.04
CA GLY A 23 15.46 -5.37 -6.59
C GLY A 23 16.37 -5.98 -7.67
N VAL A 24 15.87 -6.97 -8.42
CA VAL A 24 16.60 -7.61 -9.52
C VAL A 24 16.79 -6.64 -10.70
N ILE A 25 15.77 -5.87 -11.07
CA ILE A 25 15.83 -4.94 -12.20
C ILE A 25 16.66 -3.69 -11.86
N SER A 26 16.46 -3.13 -10.66
CA SER A 26 17.08 -1.86 -10.23
C SER A 26 18.52 -2.05 -9.72
N ARG A 27 18.95 -3.29 -9.44
CA ARG A 27 20.32 -3.68 -9.05
C ARG A 27 20.88 -2.93 -7.83
N SER A 28 20.03 -2.27 -7.06
CA SER A 28 20.34 -1.51 -5.83
C SER A 28 19.15 -1.59 -4.88
N PHE A 29 19.30 -2.35 -3.80
CA PHE A 29 18.27 -2.56 -2.77
C PHE A 29 18.19 -1.39 -1.77
N ASP A 30 19.18 -0.51 -1.77
CA ASP A 30 19.28 0.69 -0.91
C ASP A 30 18.20 1.74 -1.16
N LYS A 31 17.48 1.64 -2.29
CA LYS A 31 16.42 2.59 -2.69
C LYS A 31 15.03 2.05 -2.48
N MET A 32 14.84 0.92 -1.78
CA MET A 32 13.52 0.39 -1.48
C MET A 32 13.13 0.69 -0.02
N PRO A 33 12.82 1.97 0.30
CA PRO A 33 12.35 2.32 1.62
C PRO A 33 11.03 1.62 1.88
N LEU A 34 10.79 1.37 3.16
CA LEU A 34 9.52 0.90 3.72
C LEU A 34 8.29 1.56 3.06
N MET A 35 8.41 2.85 2.71
CA MET A 35 7.41 3.65 2.00
C MET A 35 6.97 3.04 0.65
N ILE A 36 7.88 2.51 -0.15
CA ILE A 36 7.55 1.86 -1.44
C ILE A 36 6.78 0.57 -1.17
N GLY A 37 7.21 -0.22 -0.19
CA GLY A 37 6.53 -1.44 0.18
C GLY A 37 5.09 -1.21 0.66
N ILE A 38 4.88 -0.23 1.55
CA ILE A 38 3.54 0.09 2.07
C ILE A 38 2.65 0.67 0.97
N SER A 39 3.17 1.57 0.12
CA SER A 39 2.38 2.13 -1.00
C SER A 39 1.93 1.07 -2.00
N ILE A 40 2.78 0.09 -2.33
CA ILE A 40 2.41 -1.04 -3.20
C ILE A 40 1.36 -1.94 -2.54
N ALA A 41 1.50 -2.22 -1.24
CA ALA A 41 0.53 -3.02 -0.50
C ALA A 41 -0.85 -2.35 -0.47
N ILE A 42 -0.90 -1.03 -0.23
CA ILE A 42 -2.13 -0.23 -0.27
C ILE A 42 -2.71 -0.22 -1.69
N ALA A 43 -1.88 0.00 -2.72
CA ALA A 43 -2.33 -0.03 -4.11
C ALA A 43 -2.91 -1.40 -4.50
N ALA A 44 -2.25 -2.50 -4.12
CA ALA A 44 -2.73 -3.85 -4.37
C ALA A 44 -4.04 -4.14 -3.64
N ALA A 45 -4.17 -3.73 -2.37
CA ALA A 45 -5.40 -3.86 -1.59
C ALA A 45 -6.57 -3.05 -2.19
N LEU A 46 -6.29 -1.81 -2.64
CA LEU A 46 -7.27 -0.95 -3.28
C LEU A 46 -7.71 -1.44 -4.66
N ILE A 47 -6.83 -2.03 -5.45
CA ILE A 47 -7.18 -2.54 -6.80
C ILE A 47 -8.00 -3.83 -6.70
N MET A 48 -7.72 -4.66 -5.71
CA MET A 48 -8.28 -6.00 -5.62
C MET A 48 -9.72 -6.03 -5.12
N ASP A 49 -10.08 -5.09 -4.26
CA ASP A 49 -11.46 -4.90 -3.90
C ASP A 49 -12.12 -4.02 -4.98
N ARG A 50 -12.97 -4.59 -5.84
CA ARG A 50 -13.66 -3.82 -6.90
C ARG A 50 -15.15 -3.65 -6.60
N SER A 51 -15.59 -4.15 -5.44
CA SER A 51 -17.00 -4.29 -5.10
C SER A 51 -17.45 -3.36 -3.99
N SER A 52 -16.56 -2.90 -3.12
CA SER A 52 -16.89 -1.99 -2.00
C SER A 52 -16.51 -0.54 -2.29
N SER A 53 -17.25 0.39 -1.69
CA SER A 53 -16.95 1.83 -1.73
C SER A 53 -15.58 2.14 -1.12
N PHE A 54 -14.93 3.22 -1.55
CA PHE A 54 -13.59 3.60 -1.10
C PHE A 54 -13.48 3.71 0.43
N ASP A 55 -14.48 4.32 1.08
CA ASP A 55 -14.59 4.39 2.54
C ASP A 55 -14.56 3.00 3.19
N GLU A 56 -15.38 2.08 2.70
CA GLU A 56 -15.50 0.72 3.23
C GLU A 56 -14.19 -0.07 3.07
N LYS A 57 -13.44 0.15 1.98
CA LYS A 57 -12.11 -0.46 1.78
C LYS A 57 -11.08 0.04 2.79
N ILE A 58 -11.09 1.34 3.06
CA ILE A 58 -10.18 1.97 4.04
C ILE A 58 -10.54 1.49 5.44
N GLU A 59 -11.83 1.38 5.76
CA GLU A 59 -12.31 0.87 7.04
C GLU A 59 -11.92 -0.60 7.26
N ILE A 60 -12.11 -1.47 6.25
CA ILE A 60 -11.69 -2.88 6.30
C ILE A 60 -10.17 -2.99 6.45
N PHE A 61 -9.40 -2.16 5.75
CA PHE A 61 -7.94 -2.13 5.87
C PHE A 61 -7.49 -1.67 7.26
N CYS A 62 -8.06 -0.58 7.77
CA CYS A 62 -7.71 -0.03 9.08
C CYS A 62 -8.11 -0.98 10.21
N HIS A 63 -9.28 -1.63 10.10
CA HIS A 63 -9.73 -2.64 11.05
C HIS A 63 -8.87 -3.91 11.01
N GLY A 64 -8.39 -4.32 9.83
CA GLY A 64 -7.50 -5.48 9.67
C GLY A 64 -6.07 -5.25 10.16
N ALA A 65 -5.61 -3.99 10.18
CA ALA A 65 -4.23 -3.62 10.57
C ALA A 65 -4.08 -3.26 12.06
N GLY A 66 -5.18 -2.97 12.77
CA GLY A 66 -5.14 -2.62 14.19
C GLY A 66 -6.35 -1.79 14.63
N GLU A 67 -6.09 -0.74 15.42
CA GLU A 67 -7.11 0.23 15.78
C GLU A 67 -7.33 1.21 14.63
N SER A 68 -8.57 1.30 14.16
CA SER A 68 -8.89 1.96 12.91
C SER A 68 -8.47 3.42 12.87
N THR A 69 -8.59 4.15 13.98
CA THR A 69 -8.27 5.59 14.06
C THR A 69 -6.77 5.83 13.94
N LEU A 70 -5.95 5.08 14.66
CA LEU A 70 -4.49 5.18 14.64
C LEU A 70 -3.93 4.76 13.28
N VAL A 71 -4.43 3.66 12.70
CA VAL A 71 -3.99 3.21 11.38
C VAL A 71 -4.38 4.22 10.31
N LEU A 72 -5.59 4.77 10.37
CA LEU A 72 -6.03 5.84 9.48
C LEU A 72 -5.10 7.05 9.61
N MET A 73 -4.73 7.46 10.82
CA MET A 73 -3.82 8.57 11.07
C MET A 73 -2.44 8.36 10.43
N VAL A 74 -1.89 7.15 10.54
CA VAL A 74 -0.64 6.78 9.86
C VAL A 74 -0.80 6.79 8.34
N LEU A 75 -1.95 6.34 7.83
CA LEU A 75 -2.25 6.32 6.40
C LEU A 75 -2.31 7.74 5.80
N ILE A 76 -2.98 8.69 6.46
CA ILE A 76 -2.98 10.10 6.00
C ILE A 76 -1.58 10.73 6.08
N PHE A 77 -0.78 10.44 7.13
CA PHE A 77 0.61 10.91 7.20
C PHE A 77 1.49 10.33 6.08
N LEU A 78 1.31 9.05 5.77
CA LEU A 78 2.00 8.37 4.68
C LEU A 78 1.67 9.01 3.33
N LEU A 79 0.38 9.22 3.04
CA LEU A 79 -0.07 9.86 1.81
C LEU A 79 0.45 11.30 1.70
N ALA A 80 0.48 12.06 2.79
CA ALA A 80 1.05 13.41 2.83
C ALA A 80 2.55 13.40 2.49
N GLY A 81 3.31 12.47 3.05
CA GLY A 81 4.73 12.28 2.72
C GLY A 81 4.96 11.89 1.25
N GLY A 82 4.12 11.01 0.69
CA GLY A 82 4.14 10.65 -0.72
C GLY A 82 3.84 11.83 -1.64
N PHE A 83 2.80 12.60 -1.32
CA PHE A 83 2.42 13.80 -2.07
C PHE A 83 3.52 14.87 -2.05
N TYR A 84 4.15 15.10 -0.90
CA TYR A 84 5.29 16.00 -0.79
C TYR A 84 6.45 15.60 -1.70
N GLY A 85 6.73 14.30 -1.81
CA GLY A 85 7.76 13.78 -2.73
C GLY A 85 7.45 14.05 -4.20
N VAL A 86 6.19 13.84 -4.63
CA VAL A 86 5.78 14.09 -6.03
C VAL A 86 5.70 15.59 -6.32
N ALA A 87 5.15 16.39 -5.39
CA ALA A 87 5.03 17.83 -5.52
C ALA A 87 6.40 18.51 -5.69
N ASN A 88 7.42 18.11 -4.93
CA ASN A 88 8.79 18.64 -5.12
C ASN A 88 9.36 18.32 -6.52
N LYS A 89 9.03 17.14 -7.08
CA LYS A 89 9.46 16.77 -8.42
C LYS A 89 8.69 17.50 -9.54
N MET A 90 7.50 18.02 -9.25
CA MET A 90 6.67 18.76 -10.21
C MET A 90 6.84 20.29 -10.09
N ALA A 91 7.09 20.80 -8.88
CA ALA A 91 7.26 22.24 -8.61
C ALA A 91 8.62 22.78 -9.05
N CYS A 92 9.58 21.90 -9.35
CA CYS A 92 10.90 22.25 -9.88
C CYS A 92 11.09 21.62 -11.26
N GLY A 93 10.19 21.94 -12.18
CA GLY A 93 10.19 21.49 -13.58
C GLY A 93 9.66 22.58 -14.50
#